data_AF-A0A925NV48-F1
#
_entry.id   AF-A0A925NV48-F1
#
_cell.length_a   1.000
_cell.length_b   1.000
_cell.length_c   1.000
_cell.angle_alpha   90.00
_cell.angle_beta   90.00
_cell.angle_gamma   90.00
#
_symmetry.space_group_name_H-M   'P 1'
#
loop_
_entity.id
_entity.type
_entity.pdbx_description
1 polymer ?
#
loop_
_entity_poly.entity_id
_entity_poly.type
_entity_poly.pdbx_seq_one_letter_code
_entity_poly.pdbx_strand_id
1 'polypeptide(L)'
;MKDPTMNDPEIQKLIERSWRRPLSAEEQAHLDAWLTAHPEKQALWEDESALSTLLRQTRQTHPSSNFTALVLQAVQRESPISRPTLPWTRRWFPRLAFVGVTMGVITFTVYQHRLTTRAEMAESVATVSDQMAGLRPEWLQDFEAINRLGQSDD
;
A
#
# COMPACT_ATOMS: atom_id res chain seq x y z
N MET A 1 -34.42 -21.74 19.62
CA MET A 1 -34.26 -22.26 18.25
C MET A 1 -33.02 -23.14 18.28
N LYS A 2 -33.18 -24.47 18.30
CA LYS A 2 -32.08 -25.44 18.47
C LYS A 2 -31.57 -25.81 17.07
N ASP A 3 -30.27 -25.81 16.86
CA ASP A 3 -29.66 -25.94 15.53
C ASP A 3 -30.20 -27.18 14.77
N PRO A 4 -30.82 -27.00 13.59
CA PRO A 4 -31.25 -28.12 12.76
C PRO A 4 -30.08 -28.80 12.04
N THR A 5 -28.83 -28.50 12.38
CA THR A 5 -27.65 -29.03 11.70
C THR A 5 -27.37 -30.48 12.13
N MET A 6 -26.88 -31.30 11.20
CA MET A 6 -26.27 -32.60 11.52
C MET A 6 -24.89 -32.31 12.14
N ASN A 7 -24.82 -32.36 13.47
CA ASN A 7 -23.72 -31.80 14.28
C ASN A 7 -22.42 -32.65 14.25
N ASP A 8 -22.38 -33.69 13.42
CA ASP A 8 -21.20 -34.51 13.19
C ASP A 8 -20.50 -34.06 11.90
N PRO A 9 -19.23 -33.63 11.96
CA PRO A 9 -18.51 -33.10 10.81
C PRO A 9 -18.25 -34.14 9.72
N GLU A 10 -18.13 -35.43 10.05
CA GLU A 10 -17.93 -36.49 9.04
C GLU A 10 -19.24 -36.75 8.29
N ILE A 11 -20.36 -36.76 9.00
CA ILE A 11 -21.69 -36.88 8.40
C ILE A 11 -22.02 -35.66 7.54
N GLN A 12 -21.66 -34.46 7.99
CA GLN A 12 -21.86 -33.24 7.20
C GLN A 12 -21.13 -33.31 5.86
N LYS A 13 -19.89 -33.81 5.83
CA LYS A 13 -19.15 -34.03 4.57
C LYS A 13 -19.82 -35.07 3.67
N LEU A 14 -20.50 -36.08 4.23
CA LEU A 14 -21.25 -37.06 3.44
C LEU A 14 -22.48 -36.40 2.80
N ILE A 15 -23.21 -35.56 3.52
CA ILE A 15 -24.34 -34.82 2.97
C ILE A 15 -23.88 -33.88 1.85
N GLU A 16 -22.81 -33.11 2.07
CA GLU A 16 -22.28 -32.22 1.03
C GLU A 16 -21.84 -32.97 -0.23
N ARG A 17 -21.31 -34.19 -0.07
CA ARG A 17 -20.99 -35.08 -1.20
C ARG A 17 -22.25 -35.54 -1.92
N SER A 18 -23.33 -35.86 -1.20
CA SER A 18 -24.60 -36.33 -1.75
C SER A 18 -25.25 -35.30 -2.70
N TRP A 19 -25.04 -34.01 -2.45
CA TRP A 19 -25.51 -32.93 -3.32
C TRP A 19 -24.87 -33.01 -4.71
N ARG A 20 -23.55 -33.24 -4.76
CA ARG A 20 -22.79 -33.26 -6.01
C ARG A 20 -22.97 -34.57 -6.77
N ARG A 21 -22.98 -35.69 -6.07
CA ARG A 21 -23.08 -37.04 -6.64
C ARG A 21 -23.86 -37.98 -5.73
N PRO A 22 -24.44 -39.07 -6.27
CA PRO A 22 -24.91 -40.17 -5.43
C PRO A 22 -23.80 -40.69 -4.50
N LEU A 23 -24.14 -41.02 -3.26
CA LEU A 23 -23.24 -41.65 -2.29
C LEU A 23 -22.87 -43.07 -2.76
N SER A 24 -21.65 -43.52 -2.45
CA SER A 24 -21.27 -44.92 -2.69
C SER A 24 -21.98 -45.84 -1.70
N ALA A 25 -21.99 -47.15 -1.97
CA ALA A 25 -22.58 -48.12 -1.06
C ALA A 25 -21.96 -48.08 0.35
N GLU A 26 -20.64 -47.87 0.45
CA GLU A 26 -19.92 -47.75 1.72
C GLU A 26 -20.29 -46.47 2.48
N GLU A 27 -20.41 -45.34 1.76
CA GLU A 27 -20.82 -44.06 2.33
C GLU A 27 -22.28 -44.09 2.81
N GLN A 28 -23.16 -44.76 2.05
CA GLN A 28 -24.55 -44.94 2.42
C GLN A 28 -24.68 -45.81 3.67
N ALA A 29 -23.94 -46.93 3.75
CA ALA A 29 -23.95 -47.78 4.93
C ALA A 29 -23.45 -47.05 6.19
N HIS A 30 -22.45 -46.17 6.05
CA HIS A 30 -21.98 -45.31 7.13
C HIS A 30 -23.09 -44.36 7.61
N LEU A 31 -23.76 -43.69 6.66
CA LEU A 31 -24.85 -42.77 6.97
C LEU A 31 -26.03 -43.48 7.63
N ASP A 32 -26.42 -44.66 7.13
CA ASP A 32 -27.50 -45.47 7.69
C ASP A 32 -27.19 -45.95 9.11
N ALA A 33 -25.94 -46.35 9.37
CA ALA A 33 -25.49 -46.72 10.72
C ALA A 33 -25.58 -45.52 11.69
N TRP A 34 -25.21 -44.33 11.23
CA TRP A 34 -25.34 -43.11 12.03
C TRP A 34 -26.80 -42.70 12.26
N LEU A 35 -27.65 -42.78 11.24
CA LEU A 35 -29.08 -42.49 11.36
C LEU A 35 -29.80 -43.48 12.29
N THR A 36 -29.35 -44.74 12.33
CA THR A 36 -29.85 -45.73 13.29
C THR A 36 -29.53 -45.31 14.73
N ALA A 37 -28.37 -44.69 14.96
CA ALA A 37 -27.99 -44.14 16.27
C ALA A 37 -28.68 -42.80 16.58
N HIS A 38 -29.17 -42.09 15.56
CA HIS A 38 -29.78 -40.76 15.65
C HIS A 38 -31.14 -40.69 14.91
N PRO A 39 -32.16 -41.41 15.39
CA PRO A 39 -33.48 -41.44 14.73
C PRO A 39 -34.14 -40.06 14.64
N GLU A 40 -33.80 -39.12 15.54
CA GLU A 40 -34.26 -37.74 15.50
C GLU A 40 -33.79 -36.97 14.25
N LYS A 41 -32.77 -37.47 13.54
CA LYS A 41 -32.22 -36.87 12.32
C LYS A 41 -32.71 -37.55 11.04
N GLN A 42 -33.49 -38.62 11.13
CA GLN A 42 -33.99 -39.35 9.97
C GLN A 42 -34.92 -38.49 9.11
N ALA A 43 -35.89 -37.80 9.73
CA ALA A 43 -36.82 -36.93 9.00
C ALA A 43 -36.09 -35.79 8.24
N LEU A 44 -35.07 -35.20 8.87
CA LEU A 44 -34.25 -34.17 8.25
C LEU A 44 -33.48 -34.71 7.03
N TRP A 45 -32.94 -35.93 7.13
CA TRP A 45 -32.24 -36.57 6.02
C TRP A 45 -33.18 -36.92 4.86
N GLU A 46 -34.38 -37.41 5.16
CA GLU A 46 -35.41 -37.70 4.15
C GLU A 46 -35.80 -36.44 3.38
N ASP A 47 -36.04 -35.33 4.07
CA ASP A 47 -36.33 -34.03 3.44
C ASP A 47 -35.18 -33.56 2.54
N GLU A 48 -33.94 -33.61 3.03
CA GLU A 48 -32.75 -33.18 2.29
C GLU A 48 -32.50 -34.05 1.05
N SER A 49 -32.63 -35.37 1.20
CA SER A 49 -32.43 -36.33 0.10
C SER A 49 -33.51 -36.19 -0.98
N ALA A 50 -34.77 -35.98 -0.58
CA ALA A 50 -35.87 -35.72 -1.49
C ALA A 50 -35.67 -34.40 -2.25
N LEU A 51 -35.29 -33.33 -1.55
CA LEU A 51 -34.96 -32.03 -2.15
C LEU A 51 -33.83 -32.16 -3.18
N SER A 52 -32.73 -32.83 -2.82
CA SER A 52 -31.59 -33.01 -3.70
C SER A 52 -31.96 -33.78 -4.98
N THR A 53 -32.87 -34.75 -4.86
CA THR A 53 -33.37 -35.54 -5.99
C THR A 53 -34.25 -34.69 -6.90
N LEU A 54 -35.18 -33.92 -6.32
CA LEU A 54 -36.04 -32.99 -7.08
C LEU A 54 -35.19 -31.96 -7.83
N LEU A 55 -34.20 -31.36 -7.17
CA LEU A 55 -33.27 -30.41 -7.80
C LEU A 55 -32.49 -31.04 -8.94
N ARG A 56 -32.03 -32.29 -8.80
CA ARG A 56 -31.33 -33.01 -9.86
C ARG A 56 -32.21 -33.30 -11.07
N GLN A 57 -33.51 -33.50 -10.84
CA GLN A 57 -34.52 -33.69 -11.89
C GLN A 57 -34.92 -32.38 -12.59
N THR A 58 -34.73 -31.22 -11.94
CA THR A 58 -34.99 -29.94 -12.61
C THR A 58 -34.11 -29.81 -13.84
N ARG A 59 -34.72 -29.43 -14.96
CA ARG A 59 -34.05 -29.29 -16.26
C ARG A 59 -32.88 -28.33 -16.07
N GLN A 60 -31.65 -28.83 -16.23
CA GLN A 60 -30.47 -27.97 -16.30
C GLN A 60 -30.62 -27.11 -17.56
N THR A 61 -31.13 -25.89 -17.39
CA THR A 61 -31.29 -24.94 -18.47
C THR A 61 -29.93 -24.31 -18.74
N HIS A 62 -29.45 -24.43 -19.98
CA HIS A 62 -28.32 -23.62 -20.41
C HIS A 62 -28.69 -22.14 -20.30
N PRO A 63 -27.77 -21.28 -19.82
CA PRO A 63 -27.98 -19.85 -19.87
C PRO A 63 -28.21 -19.43 -21.33
N SER A 64 -28.98 -18.36 -21.54
CA SER A 64 -29.16 -17.81 -22.87
C SER A 64 -27.80 -17.41 -23.47
N SER A 65 -27.65 -17.51 -24.79
CA SER A 65 -26.39 -17.15 -25.48
C SER A 65 -25.95 -15.70 -25.22
N ASN A 66 -26.89 -14.83 -24.83
CA ASN A 66 -26.66 -13.42 -24.53
C ASN A 66 -26.54 -13.12 -23.03
N PHE A 67 -26.53 -14.12 -22.15
CA PHE A 67 -26.47 -13.94 -20.70
C PHE A 67 -25.28 -13.07 -20.28
N THR A 68 -24.10 -13.37 -20.81
CA THR A 68 -22.87 -12.62 -20.47
C THR A 68 -22.96 -11.15 -20.85
N ALA A 69 -23.55 -10.81 -22.00
CA ALA A 69 -23.68 -9.42 -22.40
C ALA A 69 -24.69 -8.68 -21.53
N LEU A 70 -25.80 -9.35 -21.16
CA LEU A 70 -26.80 -8.77 -20.25
C LEU A 70 -26.22 -8.53 -18.85
N VAL A 71 -25.42 -9.45 -18.33
CA VAL A 71 -24.72 -9.29 -17.05
C VAL A 71 -23.72 -8.14 -17.12
N LEU A 72 -22.88 -8.08 -18.16
CA LEU A 72 -21.90 -7.01 -18.30
C LEU A 72 -22.58 -5.64 -18.44
N GLN A 73 -23.68 -5.57 -19.20
CA GLN A 73 -24.47 -4.36 -19.34
C GLN A 73 -25.10 -3.92 -18.01
N ALA A 74 -25.60 -4.85 -17.20
CA ALA A 74 -26.16 -4.56 -15.87
C ALA A 74 -25.07 -4.00 -14.93
N VAL A 75 -23.94 -4.70 -14.83
CA VAL A 75 -22.79 -4.27 -14.00
C VAL A 75 -22.28 -2.90 -14.44
N GLN A 76 -22.20 -2.63 -15.75
CA GLN A 76 -21.72 -1.36 -16.26
C GLN A 76 -22.71 -0.20 -16.05
N ARG A 77 -24.01 -0.49 -15.92
CA ARG A 77 -25.02 0.50 -15.54
C ARG A 77 -24.96 0.85 -14.06
N GLU A 78 -24.73 -0.12 -13.19
CA GLU A 78 -24.66 0.07 -11.72
C GLU A 78 -23.31 0.60 -11.26
N SER A 79 -22.24 0.21 -11.95
CA SER A 79 -20.89 0.72 -11.75
C SER A 79 -20.43 1.31 -13.07
N PRO A 80 -20.86 2.54 -13.42
CA PRO A 80 -20.21 3.23 -14.52
C PRO A 80 -18.74 3.34 -14.13
N ILE A 81 -17.90 2.56 -14.80
CA ILE A 81 -16.46 2.76 -14.78
C ILE A 81 -16.29 4.13 -15.43
N SER A 82 -16.39 5.17 -14.61
CA SER A 82 -16.06 6.52 -14.98
C SER A 82 -14.57 6.48 -15.25
N ARG A 83 -14.21 6.20 -16.50
CA ARG A 83 -12.84 6.35 -16.96
C ARG A 83 -12.54 7.81 -16.75
N PRO A 84 -11.70 8.19 -15.77
CA PRO A 84 -11.42 9.59 -15.59
C PRO A 84 -10.64 9.98 -16.84
N THR A 85 -11.25 10.77 -17.71
CA THR A 85 -10.55 11.44 -18.79
C THR A 85 -9.66 12.47 -18.11
N LEU A 86 -8.51 12.04 -17.59
CA LEU A 86 -7.54 12.96 -17.03
C LEU A 86 -7.13 13.89 -18.16
N PRO A 87 -7.33 15.21 -18.01
CA PRO A 87 -6.84 16.15 -19.00
C PRO A 87 -5.32 15.97 -19.07
N TRP A 88 -4.78 15.94 -20.30
CA TRP A 88 -3.35 15.78 -20.61
C TRP A 88 -2.44 16.66 -19.71
N THR A 89 -2.95 17.82 -19.28
CA THR A 89 -2.30 18.78 -18.38
C THR A 89 -1.84 18.20 -17.04
N ARG A 90 -2.52 17.17 -16.49
CA ARG A 90 -2.17 16.57 -15.19
C ARG A 90 -0.91 15.69 -15.22
N ARG A 91 -0.40 15.34 -16.41
CA ARG A 91 0.83 14.54 -16.57
C ARG A 91 2.13 15.33 -16.27
N TRP A 92 2.06 16.66 -16.23
CA TRP A 92 3.25 17.54 -16.07
C TRP A 92 3.45 18.06 -14.63
N PHE A 93 2.40 18.03 -13.80
CA PHE A 93 2.47 18.45 -12.39
C PHE A 93 3.54 17.74 -11.53
N PRO A 94 3.79 16.41 -11.63
CA PRO A 94 4.80 15.78 -10.77
C PRO A 94 6.23 16.25 -11.07
N ARG A 95 6.52 16.68 -12.30
CA ARG A 95 7.85 17.23 -12.66
C ARG A 95 8.09 18.60 -12.04
N LEU A 96 7.06 19.45 -11.99
CA LEU A 96 7.13 20.77 -11.34
C LEU A 96 7.30 20.66 -9.82
N ALA A 97 6.61 19.72 -9.18
CA ALA A 97 6.74 19.50 -7.74
C ALA A 97 8.17 19.06 -7.35
N PHE A 98 8.78 18.17 -8.13
CA PHE A 98 10.15 17.72 -7.90
C PHE A 98 11.19 18.85 -7.98
N VAL A 99 11.07 19.73 -8.98
CA VAL A 99 11.97 20.89 -9.12
C VAL A 99 11.87 21.85 -7.94
N GLY A 100 10.65 22.09 -7.43
CA GLY A 100 10.45 22.92 -6.25
C GLY A 100 11.13 22.34 -5.00
N VAL A 101 10.99 21.04 -4.78
CA VAL A 101 11.60 20.37 -3.62
C VAL A 101 13.13 20.36 -3.72
N THR A 102 13.71 20.05 -4.88
CA THR A 102 15.17 20.03 -5.03
C THR A 102 15.77 21.43 -4.88
N MET A 103 15.13 22.45 -5.44
CA MET A 103 15.55 23.84 -5.27
C MET A 103 15.48 24.29 -3.81
N GLY A 104 14.42 23.89 -3.09
CA GLY A 104 14.26 24.16 -1.66
C GLY A 104 15.37 23.53 -0.82
N VAL A 105 15.68 22.24 -1.07
CA VAL A 105 16.75 21.52 -0.36
C VAL A 105 18.13 22.13 -0.63
N ILE A 106 18.44 22.48 -1.88
CA ILE A 106 19.72 23.12 -2.24
C ILE A 106 19.86 24.45 -1.51
N THR A 107 18.82 25.28 -1.55
CA THR A 107 18.83 26.61 -0.91
C THR A 107 19.00 26.48 0.60
N PHE A 108 18.30 25.53 1.23
CA PHE A 108 18.39 25.27 2.66
C PHE A 108 19.79 24.79 3.09
N THR A 109 20.41 23.91 2.32
CA THR A 109 21.77 23.40 2.58
C THR A 109 22.82 24.51 2.47
N VAL A 110 22.73 25.37 1.46
CA VAL A 110 23.66 26.51 1.30
C VAL A 110 23.52 27.49 2.46
N TYR A 111 22.29 27.74 2.93
CA TYR A 111 22.03 28.63 4.05
C TYR A 111 22.65 28.09 5.35
N GLN A 112 22.47 26.79 5.65
CA GLN A 112 23.07 26.12 6.80
C GLN A 112 24.60 26.19 6.77
N HIS A 113 25.22 25.93 5.61
CA HIS A 113 26.67 26.04 5.47
C HIS A 113 27.19 27.45 5.77
N ARG A 114 26.52 28.49 5.29
CA ARG A 114 26.95 29.87 5.56
C ARG A 114 26.87 30.26 7.04
N LEU A 115 25.93 29.67 7.79
CA LEU A 115 25.82 29.90 9.23
C LEU A 115 26.93 29.18 10.01
N THR A 116 27.29 27.95 9.61
CA THR A 116 28.35 27.19 10.28
C THR A 116 29.76 27.71 9.95
N THR A 117 30.03 28.16 8.72
CA THR A 117 31.37 28.71 8.38
C THR A 117 31.68 30.01 9.13
N ARG A 118 30.66 30.78 9.53
CA ARG A 118 30.88 31.99 10.35
C ARG A 118 31.39 31.66 11.76
N ALA A 119 31.06 30.49 12.29
CA ALA A 119 31.55 30.06 13.60
C ALA A 119 33.04 29.64 13.54
N GLU A 120 33.45 28.92 12.48
CA GLU A 120 34.84 28.48 12.30
C GLU A 120 35.80 29.61 11.90
N MET A 121 35.32 30.66 11.23
CA MET A 121 36.14 31.84 10.93
C MET A 121 36.49 32.66 12.19
N ALA A 122 35.68 32.60 13.25
CA ALA A 122 36.00 33.32 14.50
C ALA A 122 37.16 32.67 15.28
N GLU A 123 37.25 31.34 15.24
CA GLU A 123 38.30 30.56 15.92
C GLU A 123 39.63 30.60 15.15
N SER A 124 39.58 30.60 13.81
CA SER A 124 40.78 30.73 12.95
C SER A 124 41.35 32.15 12.92
N VAL A 125 40.53 33.20 13.10
CA VAL A 125 41.03 34.58 13.26
C VAL A 125 41.70 34.78 14.63
N ALA A 126 41.17 34.17 15.70
CA ALA A 126 41.77 34.25 17.03
C ALA A 126 43.16 33.58 17.08
N THR A 127 43.31 32.40 16.46
CA THR A 127 44.58 31.66 16.43
C THR A 127 45.63 32.27 15.50
N VAL A 128 45.24 32.81 14.33
CA VAL A 128 46.18 33.53 13.44
C VAL A 128 46.60 34.88 14.04
N SER A 129 45.72 35.58 14.76
CA SER A 129 46.06 36.85 15.41
C SER A 129 47.01 36.69 16.59
N ASP A 130 46.93 35.60 17.36
CA ASP A 130 47.85 35.31 18.46
C ASP A 130 49.24 34.87 17.95
N GLN A 131 49.26 34.17 16.80
CA GLN A 131 50.50 33.74 16.13
C GLN A 131 51.18 34.88 15.32
N MET A 132 50.43 35.87 14.84
CA MET A 132 50.97 37.12 14.26
C MET A 132 51.37 38.17 15.31
N ALA A 133 50.79 38.14 16.53
CA ALA A 133 51.20 39.02 17.62
C ALA A 133 52.63 38.71 18.14
N GLY A 134 53.10 37.48 17.98
CA GLY A 134 54.47 37.05 18.32
C GLY A 134 55.53 37.28 17.22
N LEU A 135 55.12 37.61 16.00
CA LEU A 135 56.00 37.87 14.87
C LEU A 135 55.78 39.29 14.39
N ARG A 136 56.35 40.29 15.09
CA ARG A 136 56.44 41.68 14.62
C ARG A 136 57.14 41.67 13.26
N PRO A 137 56.41 41.79 12.15
CA PRO A 137 56.99 41.50 10.86
C PRO A 137 57.47 42.82 10.25
N GLU A 138 58.73 42.83 9.80
CA GLU A 138 59.46 44.03 9.37
C GLU A 138 58.77 44.81 8.21
N TRP A 139 57.78 44.22 7.53
CA TRP A 139 56.94 44.91 6.53
C TRP A 139 56.06 46.04 7.09
N LEU A 140 55.84 46.11 8.42
CA LEU A 140 55.16 47.26 9.04
C LEU A 140 56.06 48.53 9.07
N GLN A 141 57.39 48.39 8.97
CA GLN A 141 58.30 49.55 8.86
C GLN A 141 58.20 50.22 7.49
N ASP A 142 57.95 49.45 6.43
CA ASP A 142 57.80 49.99 5.07
C ASP A 142 56.56 50.89 4.95
N PHE A 143 55.48 50.57 5.67
CA PHE A 143 54.28 51.42 5.73
C PHE A 143 54.53 52.75 6.46
N GLU A 144 55.33 52.76 7.54
CA GLU A 144 55.72 53.98 8.24
C GLU A 144 56.62 54.87 7.35
N ALA A 145 57.52 54.26 6.56
CA ALA A 145 58.38 54.97 5.61
C ALA A 145 57.57 55.61 4.46
N ILE A 146 56.58 54.90 3.92
CA ILE A 146 55.66 55.40 2.89
C ILE A 146 54.78 56.53 3.45
N ASN A 147 54.33 56.42 4.70
CA ASN A 147 53.52 57.45 5.34
C ASN A 147 54.31 58.75 5.59
N ARG A 148 55.61 58.65 5.92
CA ARG A 148 56.49 59.83 6.06
C ARG A 148 56.78 60.53 4.74
N LEU A 149 56.92 59.78 3.65
CA LEU A 149 57.11 60.35 2.30
C LEU A 149 55.87 61.12 1.81
N GLY A 150 54.66 60.71 2.22
CA GLY A 150 53.42 61.43 1.92
C GLY A 150 53.15 62.66 2.79
N GLN A 151 53.94 62.89 3.84
CA GLN A 151 53.75 63.99 4.81
C GLN A 151 54.75 65.14 4.66
N SER A 152 55.69 65.04 3.71
CA SER A 152 56.75 66.02 3.46
C SER A 152 56.63 66.76 2.13
N ASP A 153 55.41 66.88 1.60
CA ASP A 153 55.08 67.72 0.43
C ASP A 153 53.92 68.67 0.79
N ASP A 154 54.20 69.58 1.73
CA ASP A 154 53.56 70.90 1.91
C ASP A 154 54.69 71.94 2.09
#